data_AF-A0A2E8FJ82-F1
#
_entry.id   AF-A0A2E8FJ82-F1
#
_cell.length_a   1.000
_cell.length_b   1.000
_cell.length_c   1.000
_cell.angle_alpha   90.00
_cell.angle_beta   90.00
_cell.angle_gamma   90.00
#
_symmetry.space_group_name_H-M   'P 1'
#
loop_
_entity.id
_entity.type
_entity.pdbx_description
1 polymer ?
#
loop_
_entity_poly.entity_id
_entity_poly.type
_entity_poly.pdbx_seq_one_letter_code
_entity_poly.pdbx_strand_id
1 'polypeptide(L)'
;MNPSRLNVLVALRQQRLDVCRQQLAAVRQCDAGLQSRSDELLQMTRRVFEVQRQATGTGKLVVGRLAACRRTREEIREAKRSLFRKRDLVADVMALARANLETAHREVEMIDRLQLRRSERRIDREQALS
;
A
#
# COMPACT_ATOMS: atom_id res chain seq x y z
N MET A 1 26.29 -22.55 20.57
CA MET A 1 25.51 -21.30 20.41
C MET A 1 24.47 -21.27 21.52
N ASN A 2 24.50 -20.29 22.42
CA ASN A 2 23.63 -20.26 23.61
C ASN A 2 22.14 -20.23 23.23
N PRO A 3 21.27 -21.05 23.84
CA PRO A 3 19.84 -21.10 23.53
C PRO A 3 19.13 -19.75 23.72
N SER A 4 19.61 -18.91 24.65
CA SER A 4 19.09 -17.54 24.82
C SER A 4 19.30 -16.64 23.60
N ARG A 5 20.44 -16.75 22.89
CA ARG A 5 20.73 -15.93 21.70
C ARG A 5 19.88 -16.30 20.50
N LEU A 6 19.53 -17.59 20.35
CA LEU A 6 18.66 -18.04 19.27
C LEU A 6 17.23 -17.55 19.48
N ASN A 7 16.71 -17.63 20.70
CA ASN A 7 15.38 -17.16 21.04
C ASN A 7 15.23 -15.65 20.80
N VAL A 8 16.26 -14.87 21.13
CA VAL A 8 16.29 -13.43 20.82
C VAL A 8 16.26 -13.18 19.31
N LEU A 9 17.03 -13.94 18.51
CA LEU A 9 17.01 -13.81 17.05
C LEU A 9 15.63 -14.14 16.46
N VAL A 10 14.97 -15.19 16.95
CA VAL A 10 13.61 -15.57 16.53
C VAL A 10 12.64 -14.43 16.83
N ALA A 11 12.65 -13.92 18.06
CA ALA A 11 11.77 -12.84 18.48
C ALA A 11 11.95 -11.57 17.63
N LEU A 12 13.19 -11.18 17.36
CA LEU A 12 13.50 -10.02 16.50
C LEU A 12 13.01 -10.20 15.06
N ARG A 13 13.11 -11.41 14.52
CA ARG A 13 12.69 -11.70 13.13
C ARG A 13 11.19 -11.78 13.01
N GLN A 14 10.52 -12.33 14.01
CA GLN A 14 9.07 -12.29 14.12
C GLN A 14 8.56 -10.83 14.23
N GLN A 15 9.20 -10.03 15.08
CA GLN A 15 8.86 -8.61 15.22
C GLN A 15 9.05 -7.86 13.88
N ARG A 16 10.16 -8.12 13.17
CA ARG A 16 10.38 -7.52 11.84
C ARG A 16 9.28 -7.93 10.85
N LEU A 17 8.89 -9.21 10.83
CA LEU A 17 7.81 -9.70 9.97
C LEU A 17 6.50 -8.96 10.27
N ASP A 18 6.16 -8.75 11.53
CA ASP A 18 4.95 -8.04 11.94
C ASP A 18 5.00 -6.55 11.55
N VAL A 19 6.15 -5.90 11.69
CA VAL A 19 6.34 -4.52 11.19
C VAL A 19 6.15 -4.46 9.67
N CYS A 20 6.70 -5.41 8.90
CA CYS A 20 6.50 -5.44 7.45
C CYS A 20 5.02 -5.64 7.06
N ARG A 21 4.27 -6.46 7.82
CA ARG A 21 2.82 -6.63 7.62
C ARG A 21 2.06 -5.31 7.87
N GLN A 22 2.38 -4.62 8.97
CA GLN A 22 1.78 -3.34 9.30
C GLN A 22 2.09 -2.27 8.24
N GLN A 23 3.34 -2.20 7.77
CA GLN A 23 3.74 -1.30 6.70
C GLN A 23 2.94 -1.56 5.41
N LEU A 24 2.84 -2.83 4.98
CA LEU A 24 2.05 -3.17 3.80
C LEU A 24 0.57 -2.81 3.97
N ALA A 25 -0.01 -3.02 5.16
CA ALA A 25 -1.38 -2.62 5.46
C ALA A 25 -1.57 -1.11 5.38
N ALA A 26 -0.65 -0.31 5.93
CA ALA A 26 -0.68 1.14 5.85
C ALA A 26 -0.62 1.64 4.40
N VAL A 27 0.27 1.07 3.58
CA VAL A 27 0.37 1.43 2.15
C VAL A 27 -0.92 1.08 1.39
N ARG A 28 -1.56 -0.06 1.69
CA ARG A 28 -2.86 -0.41 1.12
C ARG A 28 -3.97 0.56 1.52
N GLN A 29 -3.97 1.04 2.76
CA GLN A 29 -4.92 2.07 3.20
C GLN A 29 -4.69 3.39 2.46
N CYS A 30 -3.42 3.79 2.23
CA CYS A 30 -3.11 4.95 1.41
C CYS A 30 -3.64 4.80 -0.02
N ASP A 31 -3.41 3.64 -0.66
CA ASP A 31 -3.90 3.34 -2.01
C ASP A 31 -5.44 3.44 -2.10
N ALA A 32 -6.15 2.85 -1.14
CA ALA A 32 -7.61 2.94 -1.04
C ALA A 32 -8.09 4.41 -0.91
N GLY A 33 -7.40 5.22 -0.10
CA GLY A 33 -7.69 6.65 0.03
C GLY A 33 -7.44 7.44 -1.26
N LEU A 34 -6.41 7.08 -2.04
CA LEU A 34 -6.18 7.67 -3.36
C LEU A 34 -7.24 7.24 -4.38
N GLN A 35 -7.70 5.99 -4.31
CA GLN A 35 -8.79 5.50 -5.16
C GLN A 35 -10.10 6.25 -4.86
N SER A 36 -10.45 6.43 -3.60
CA SER A 36 -11.63 7.23 -3.20
C SER A 36 -11.57 8.66 -3.73
N ARG A 37 -10.42 9.34 -3.61
CA ARG A 37 -10.20 10.67 -4.20
C ARG A 37 -10.32 10.66 -5.73
N SER A 38 -9.90 9.59 -6.40
CA SER A 38 -10.06 9.42 -7.84
C SER A 38 -11.54 9.41 -8.23
N ASP A 39 -12.36 8.69 -7.46
CA ASP A 39 -13.79 8.56 -7.71
C ASP A 39 -14.51 9.89 -7.45
N GLU A 40 -14.13 10.63 -6.40
CA GLU A 40 -14.62 11.98 -6.14
C GLU A 40 -14.32 12.95 -7.31
N LEU A 41 -13.08 12.95 -7.79
CA LEU A 41 -12.70 13.79 -8.94
C LEU A 41 -13.46 13.41 -10.22
N LEU A 42 -13.78 12.13 -10.41
CA LEU A 42 -14.60 11.66 -11.51
C LEU A 42 -16.04 12.21 -11.39
N GLN A 43 -16.63 12.14 -10.20
CA GLN A 43 -17.97 12.69 -9.93
C GLN A 43 -18.00 14.21 -10.14
N MET A 44 -17.02 14.94 -9.61
CA MET A 44 -16.89 16.39 -9.85
C MET A 44 -16.79 16.70 -11.34
N THR A 45 -16.01 15.92 -12.09
CA THR A 45 -15.89 16.09 -13.55
C THR A 45 -17.26 15.96 -14.23
N ARG A 46 -18.04 14.92 -13.89
CA ARG A 46 -19.39 14.71 -14.45
C ARG A 46 -20.32 15.87 -14.14
N ARG A 47 -20.33 16.33 -12.88
CA ARG A 47 -21.15 17.47 -12.45
C ARG A 47 -20.80 18.75 -13.21
N VAL A 48 -19.51 19.01 -13.44
CA VAL A 48 -19.09 20.19 -14.22
C VAL A 48 -19.55 20.09 -15.68
N PHE A 49 -19.52 18.91 -16.28
CA PHE A 49 -20.08 18.70 -17.63
C PHE A 49 -21.58 18.95 -17.70
N GLU A 50 -22.35 18.50 -16.70
CA GLU A 50 -23.79 18.77 -16.62
C GLU A 50 -24.09 20.27 -16.52
N VAL A 51 -23.39 20.98 -15.63
CA VAL A 51 -23.53 22.44 -15.50
C VAL A 51 -23.15 23.16 -16.79
N GLN A 52 -22.08 22.72 -17.44
CA GLN A 52 -21.66 23.28 -18.73
C GLN A 52 -22.74 23.07 -19.80
N ARG A 53 -23.31 21.87 -19.90
CA ARG A 53 -24.39 21.55 -20.85
C ARG A 53 -25.63 22.39 -20.61
N GLN A 54 -26.01 22.61 -19.34
CA GLN A 54 -27.13 23.49 -18.97
C GLN A 54 -26.87 24.95 -19.34
N ALA A 55 -25.62 25.43 -19.20
CA ALA A 55 -25.24 26.80 -19.53
C ALA A 55 -25.23 27.11 -21.04
N THR A 56 -25.24 26.07 -21.90
CA THR A 56 -25.26 26.19 -23.37
C THR A 56 -26.59 25.77 -24.01
N GLY A 57 -27.42 24.99 -23.31
CA GLY A 57 -28.55 24.26 -23.91
C GLY A 57 -29.89 25.00 -24.03
N THR A 58 -30.08 26.16 -23.40
CA THR A 58 -31.40 26.82 -23.31
C THR A 58 -31.56 28.04 -24.24
N GLY A 59 -30.75 28.14 -25.31
CA GLY A 59 -30.78 29.29 -26.23
C GLY A 59 -30.26 30.60 -25.62
N LYS A 60 -29.84 30.60 -24.36
CA LYS A 60 -29.13 31.69 -23.68
C LYS A 60 -27.78 31.20 -23.16
N LEU A 61 -26.71 31.84 -23.62
CA LEU A 61 -25.35 31.59 -23.16
C LEU A 61 -25.12 32.28 -21.80
N VAL A 62 -24.94 31.51 -20.74
CA VAL A 62 -24.63 32.08 -19.41
C VAL A 62 -23.11 32.14 -19.22
N VAL A 63 -22.49 33.21 -19.73
CA VAL A 63 -21.01 33.39 -19.75
C VAL A 63 -20.37 33.22 -18.36
N GLY A 64 -20.99 33.75 -17.31
CA GLY A 64 -20.49 33.61 -15.93
C GLY A 64 -20.42 32.16 -15.44
N ARG A 65 -21.41 31.32 -15.80
CA ARG A 65 -21.40 29.89 -15.46
C ARG A 65 -20.34 29.13 -16.24
N LEU A 66 -20.12 29.48 -17.51
CA LEU A 66 -19.05 28.88 -18.32
C LEU A 66 -17.65 29.24 -17.79
N ALA A 67 -17.45 30.50 -17.37
CA ALA A 67 -16.19 30.92 -16.76
C ALA A 67 -15.91 30.18 -15.44
N ALA A 68 -16.96 29.93 -14.63
CA ALA A 68 -16.85 29.10 -13.43
C ALA A 68 -16.51 27.63 -13.77
N CYS A 69 -17.22 27.01 -14.72
CA CYS A 69 -16.92 25.65 -15.19
C CYS A 69 -15.47 25.53 -15.70
N ARG A 70 -14.96 26.53 -16.42
CA ARG A 70 -13.58 26.52 -16.92
C ARG A 70 -12.56 26.53 -15.78
N ARG A 71 -12.77 27.36 -14.75
CA ARG A 71 -11.91 27.41 -13.55
C ARG A 71 -11.90 26.07 -12.82
N THR A 72 -13.09 25.54 -12.51
CA THR A 72 -13.22 24.24 -11.83
C THR A 72 -12.62 23.08 -12.64
N ARG A 73 -12.71 23.11 -13.99
CA ARG A 73 -12.06 22.10 -14.83
C ARG A 73 -10.54 22.13 -14.73
N GLU A 74 -9.93 23.31 -14.61
CA GLU A 74 -8.49 23.41 -14.47
C GLU A 74 -8.03 22.94 -13.08
N GLU A 75 -8.76 23.32 -12.02
CA GLU A 75 -8.53 22.80 -10.66
C GLU A 75 -8.63 21.27 -10.62
N ILE A 76 -9.66 20.68 -11.24
CA ILE A 76 -9.80 19.22 -11.37
C ILE A 76 -8.64 18.62 -12.15
N ARG A 77 -8.16 19.27 -13.23
CA ARG A 77 -7.03 18.78 -14.01
C ARG A 77 -5.74 18.78 -13.18
N GLU A 78 -5.48 19.84 -12.41
CA GLU A 78 -4.35 19.91 -11.50
C GLU A 78 -4.43 18.84 -10.40
N ALA A 79 -5.60 18.67 -9.79
CA ALA A 79 -5.86 17.63 -8.80
C ALA A 79 -5.61 16.23 -9.37
N LYS A 80 -6.07 15.95 -10.60
CA LYS A 80 -5.83 14.67 -11.29
C LYS A 80 -4.34 14.43 -11.55
N ARG A 81 -3.60 15.45 -12.00
CA ARG A 81 -2.13 15.34 -12.20
C ARG A 81 -1.40 15.07 -10.89
N SER A 82 -1.81 15.73 -9.80
CA SER A 82 -1.26 15.48 -8.47
C SER A 82 -1.59 14.06 -7.98
N LEU A 83 -2.83 13.62 -8.17
CA LEU A 83 -3.29 12.29 -7.79
C LEU A 83 -2.53 11.18 -8.54
N PHE A 84 -2.32 11.35 -9.85
CA PHE A 84 -1.56 10.39 -10.67
C PHE A 84 -0.15 10.17 -10.11
N ARG A 85 0.61 11.25 -9.88
CA ARG A 85 1.95 11.17 -9.28
C ARG A 85 1.97 10.49 -7.91
N LYS A 86 0.94 10.72 -7.09
CA LYS A 86 0.82 10.07 -5.77
C LYS A 86 0.53 8.58 -5.92
N ARG A 87 -0.27 8.18 -6.90
CA ARG A 87 -0.56 6.76 -7.17
C ARG A 87 0.68 6.02 -7.65
N ASP A 88 1.46 6.62 -8.55
CA ASP A 88 2.74 6.03 -9.00
C ASP A 88 3.67 5.78 -7.80
N LEU A 89 3.86 6.81 -6.96
CA LEU A 89 4.69 6.67 -5.75
C LEU A 89 4.15 5.59 -4.79
N VAL A 90 2.83 5.52 -4.58
CA VAL A 90 2.22 4.49 -3.72
C VAL A 90 2.39 3.10 -4.33
N ALA A 91 2.33 2.95 -5.65
CA ALA A 91 2.58 1.69 -6.33
C ALA A 91 4.03 1.21 -6.12
N ASP A 92 5.00 2.12 -6.27
CA ASP A 92 6.42 1.83 -6.01
C ASP A 92 6.66 1.41 -4.56
N VAL A 93 6.11 2.17 -3.61
CA VAL A 93 6.22 1.87 -2.18
C VAL A 93 5.51 0.54 -1.85
N MET A 94 4.40 0.23 -2.51
CA MET A 94 3.70 -1.04 -2.32
C MET A 94 4.53 -2.22 -2.83
N ALA A 95 5.21 -2.08 -3.96
CA ALA A 95 6.11 -3.10 -4.48
C ALA A 95 7.27 -3.35 -3.50
N LEU A 96 7.89 -2.28 -2.97
CA LEU A 96 8.94 -2.37 -1.96
C LEU A 96 8.45 -3.03 -0.66
N ALA A 97 7.26 -2.65 -0.17
CA ALA A 97 6.68 -3.23 1.04
C ALA A 97 6.41 -4.73 0.88
N ARG A 98 5.95 -5.18 -0.30
CA ARG A 98 5.76 -6.60 -0.61
C ARG A 98 7.08 -7.36 -0.64
N ALA A 99 8.10 -6.83 -1.31
CA ALA A 99 9.43 -7.44 -1.37
C ALA A 99 10.07 -7.56 0.02
N ASN A 100 9.92 -6.53 0.86
CA ASN A 100 10.40 -6.55 2.24
C ASN A 100 9.66 -7.60 3.09
N LEU A 101 8.34 -7.69 2.94
CA LEU A 101 7.55 -8.70 3.64
C LEU A 101 7.94 -10.12 3.23
N GLU A 102 8.15 -10.36 1.94
CA GLU A 102 8.60 -11.65 1.42
C GLU A 102 9.98 -12.03 1.98
N THR A 103 10.91 -11.07 1.99
CA THR A 103 12.24 -11.28 2.58
C THR A 103 12.14 -11.62 4.07
N ALA A 104 11.33 -10.88 4.83
CA ALA A 104 11.12 -11.16 6.25
C ALA A 104 10.50 -12.56 6.49
N HIS A 105 9.58 -13.00 5.61
CA HIS A 105 9.01 -14.34 5.67
C HIS A 105 10.08 -15.43 5.49
N ARG A 106 10.91 -15.29 4.44
CA ARG A 106 12.00 -16.24 4.16
C ARG A 106 13.01 -16.32 5.30
N GLU A 107 13.30 -15.22 5.97
CA GLU A 107 14.20 -15.20 7.14
C GLU A 107 13.62 -15.98 8.33
N VAL A 108 12.32 -15.84 8.60
CA VAL A 108 11.63 -16.59 9.66
C VAL A 108 11.61 -18.07 9.32
N GLU A 109 11.21 -18.44 8.11
CA GLU A 109 11.23 -19.85 7.66
C GLU A 109 12.63 -20.48 7.76
N MET A 110 13.68 -19.74 7.42
CA MET A 110 15.06 -20.21 7.54
C MET A 110 15.40 -20.53 9.00
N ILE A 111 14.99 -19.68 9.93
CA ILE A 111 15.23 -19.88 11.36
C ILE A 111 14.47 -21.10 11.88
N ASP A 112 13.20 -21.26 11.48
CA ASP A 112 12.37 -22.42 11.86
C ASP A 112 13.01 -23.72 11.38
N ARG A 113 13.51 -23.75 10.13
CA ARG A 113 14.25 -24.91 9.59
C ARG A 113 15.55 -25.19 10.37
N LEU A 114 16.28 -24.16 10.79
CA LEU A 114 17.49 -24.32 11.59
C LEU A 114 17.18 -24.85 13.00
N GLN A 115 16.05 -24.43 13.58
CA GLN A 115 15.57 -24.96 14.87
C GLN A 115 15.18 -26.42 14.76
N LEU A 116 14.40 -26.78 13.72
CA LEU A 116 13.98 -28.16 13.47
C LEU A 116 15.19 -29.11 13.33
N ARG A 117 16.17 -28.73 12.51
CA ARG A 117 17.41 -29.52 12.35
C ARG A 117 18.21 -29.65 13.64
N ARG A 118 18.14 -28.67 14.53
CA ARG A 118 18.80 -28.74 15.85
C ARG A 118 18.08 -29.68 16.79
N SER A 119 16.75 -29.68 16.80
CA SER A 119 15.97 -30.63 17.59
C SER A 119 16.21 -32.07 17.13
N GLU A 120 16.21 -32.32 15.82
CA GLU A 120 16.49 -33.64 15.24
C GLU A 120 17.87 -34.16 15.68
N ARG A 121 18.94 -33.37 15.47
CA ARG A 121 20.30 -33.74 15.89
C ARG A 121 20.46 -33.92 17.40
N ARG A 122 19.62 -33.30 18.21
CA ARG A 122 19.62 -33.47 19.67
C ARG A 122 18.99 -34.81 20.04
N ILE A 123 17.85 -35.14 19.42
CA ILE A 123 17.17 -36.43 19.60
C ILE A 123 18.09 -37.58 19.19
N ASP A 124 18.74 -37.48 18.01
CA ASP A 124 19.67 -38.51 17.52
C ASP A 124 20.82 -38.77 18.49
N ARG A 125 21.34 -37.70 19.14
CA ARG A 125 22.41 -37.81 20.14
C ARG A 125 21.94 -38.43 21.45
N GLU A 126 20.73 -38.08 21.91
CA GLU A 126 20.14 -38.64 23.13
C GLU A 126 19.83 -40.14 22.93
N GLN A 127 19.42 -40.55 21.73
CA GLN A 127 19.21 -41.95 21.36
C GLN A 127 20.51 -42.74 21.19
N ALA A 128 21.58 -42.14 20.66
CA ALA A 128 22.88 -42.81 20.52
C ALA A 128 23.64 -43.01 21.85
N LEU A 129 23.19 -42.36 22.92
CA LEU A 129 23.77 -42.44 24.28
C LEU A 129 22.94 -43.34 25.23
N SER A 130 21.82 -43.90 24.78
CA SER A 130 20.97 -44.85 25.51
C SER A 130 21.21 -46.27 25.03
#